data_AF-A0A8D1Q034-F1
#
_entry.id   AF-A0A8D1Q034-F1
#
_cell.length_a   1.000
_cell.length_b   1.000
_cell.length_c   1.000
_cell.angle_alpha   90.00
_cell.angle_beta   90.00
_cell.angle_gamma   90.00
#
_symmetry.space_group_name_H-M   'P 1'
#
loop_
_entity.id
_entity.type
_entity.pdbx_description
1 polymer ?
#
loop_
_entity_poly.entity_id
_entity_poly.type
_entity_poly.pdbx_seq_one_letter_code
_entity_poly.pdbx_strand_id
1 'polypeptide(L)'
;MEEKQILCVGLVVLDIINVVDKYPEEDTDSRCLSQRWQRGGNASNSCTVLSLLGAPCAFMGSLAPGHVADFLVADFGQRGVDVSQVAWQSSGETPCSCCIVNSSNGSRTIVLYDTNLPDVSAKDFEKVDLTRFKWIHIEGRNASEQVKMLQRIEQHNARQPPEQKIQVSVEVEKPREELYQLFGYGDVVFVSKDVAKHFGFRSAVEALRGLYGRVRKGATLVCAWAEEGADALGPDGRLLHSNAFPPPRVVDTLGAGDTFNASVIFSLSQGKSMQEALRFGCQVAGKKCGLQGFDGIVETSNNYKPREECLWAPAPSRDSSPVATGVSMWLSQLDRPVGRVPALWSGGAPGPKTAPALPPARPPYPWSR
;
A
#
# COMPACT_ATOMS: atom_id res chain seq x y z
N MET A 1 16.69 20.70 -13.62
CA MET A 1 15.41 20.07 -14.03
C MET A 1 14.75 19.58 -12.76
N GLU A 2 13.46 19.85 -12.57
CA GLU A 2 12.70 19.24 -11.47
C GLU A 2 12.77 17.70 -11.59
N GLU A 3 12.80 17.02 -10.45
CA GLU A 3 12.83 15.57 -10.41
C GLU A 3 11.51 15.00 -10.95
N LYS A 4 11.57 14.10 -11.94
CA LYS A 4 10.38 13.44 -12.49
C LYS A 4 9.67 12.61 -11.41
N GLN A 5 8.35 12.69 -11.39
CA GLN A 5 7.51 12.03 -10.39
C GLN A 5 7.19 10.56 -10.77
N ILE A 6 6.67 9.81 -9.79
CA ILE A 6 6.01 8.51 -9.98
C ILE A 6 4.49 8.72 -9.91
N LEU A 7 3.75 8.40 -10.97
CA LEU A 7 2.29 8.50 -10.99
C LEU A 7 1.67 7.15 -10.60
N CYS A 8 0.72 7.15 -9.67
CA CYS A 8 -0.13 5.98 -9.40
C CYS A 8 -1.57 6.30 -9.84
N VAL A 9 -2.10 5.48 -10.76
CA VAL A 9 -3.46 5.57 -11.28
C VAL A 9 -4.30 4.48 -10.63
N GLY A 10 -5.40 4.85 -9.98
CA GLY A 10 -6.26 3.86 -9.32
C GLY A 10 -7.24 4.47 -8.33
N LEU A 11 -7.53 3.72 -7.27
CA LEU A 11 -8.53 4.07 -6.28
C LEU A 11 -7.95 4.87 -5.11
N VAL A 12 -8.77 5.80 -4.63
CA VAL A 12 -8.66 6.37 -3.28
C VAL A 12 -9.98 6.13 -2.56
N VAL A 13 -9.91 5.75 -1.29
CA VAL A 13 -11.08 5.59 -0.42
C VAL A 13 -10.81 6.21 0.94
N LEU A 14 -11.87 6.56 1.67
CA LEU A 14 -11.80 6.82 3.11
C LEU A 14 -12.07 5.52 3.88
N ASP A 15 -11.06 5.00 4.58
CA ASP A 15 -11.21 3.86 5.47
C ASP A 15 -11.55 4.32 6.89
N ILE A 16 -12.72 3.94 7.39
CA ILE A 16 -13.11 4.08 8.79
C ILE A 16 -12.69 2.79 9.51
N ILE A 17 -11.57 2.85 10.22
CA ILE A 17 -10.92 1.68 10.81
C ILE A 17 -11.28 1.56 12.29
N ASN A 18 -11.96 0.47 12.63
CA ASN A 18 -12.33 0.08 13.98
C ASN A 18 -11.37 -1.03 14.45
N VAL A 19 -10.60 -0.76 15.50
CA VAL A 19 -9.71 -1.76 16.11
C VAL A 19 -10.46 -2.46 17.23
N VAL A 20 -10.52 -3.79 17.20
CA VAL A 20 -11.25 -4.63 18.15
C VAL A 20 -10.34 -5.70 18.76
N ASP A 21 -10.67 -6.22 19.93
CA ASP A 21 -9.99 -7.36 20.56
C ASP A 21 -10.50 -8.72 20.04
N LYS A 22 -11.76 -8.76 19.62
CA LYS A 22 -12.41 -9.87 18.92
C LYS A 22 -13.38 -9.33 17.86
N TYR A 23 -13.70 -10.17 16.88
CA TYR A 23 -14.68 -9.80 15.88
C TYR A 23 -16.07 -9.61 16.52
N PRO A 24 -16.83 -8.55 16.16
CA PRO A 24 -18.18 -8.39 16.68
C PRO A 24 -19.07 -9.53 16.19
N GLU A 25 -19.90 -10.05 17.10
CA GLU A 25 -20.93 -11.04 16.77
C GLU A 25 -22.07 -10.35 16.02
N GLU A 26 -22.66 -11.04 15.05
CA GLU A 26 -23.81 -10.52 14.30
C GLU A 26 -24.97 -10.19 15.26
N ASP A 27 -25.67 -9.10 15.00
CA ASP A 27 -26.79 -8.61 15.83
C ASP A 27 -26.40 -8.25 17.29
N THR A 28 -25.17 -7.77 17.50
CA THR A 28 -24.70 -7.29 18.82
C THR A 28 -24.10 -5.88 18.78
N ASP A 29 -24.18 -5.19 19.92
CA ASP A 29 -23.52 -3.90 20.14
C ASP A 29 -22.18 -4.11 20.87
N SER A 30 -21.06 -3.82 20.20
CA SER A 30 -19.71 -3.96 20.76
C SER A 30 -18.94 -2.65 20.70
N ARG A 31 -18.19 -2.33 21.75
CA ARG A 31 -17.26 -1.18 21.76
C ARG A 31 -15.96 -1.58 21.08
N CYS A 32 -15.45 -0.73 20.19
CA CYS A 32 -14.08 -0.87 19.68
C CYS A 32 -13.06 -0.40 20.71
N LEU A 33 -11.82 -0.89 20.59
CA LEU A 33 -10.67 -0.45 21.37
C LEU A 33 -10.22 0.95 20.94
N SER A 34 -10.24 1.23 19.64
CA SER A 34 -9.97 2.53 19.05
C SER A 34 -10.59 2.64 17.65
N GLN A 35 -10.78 3.87 17.19
CA GLN A 35 -11.27 4.17 15.86
C GLN A 35 -10.40 5.26 15.23
N ARG A 36 -10.13 5.16 13.94
CA ARG A 36 -9.43 6.20 13.18
C ARG A 36 -9.94 6.27 11.75
N TRP A 37 -9.80 7.43 11.14
CA TRP A 37 -9.96 7.62 9.70
C TRP A 37 -8.60 7.53 9.04
N GLN A 38 -8.54 6.85 7.90
CA GLN A 38 -7.30 6.70 7.14
C GLN A 38 -7.62 6.77 5.66
N ARG A 39 -6.79 7.48 4.90
CA ARG A 39 -6.85 7.39 3.44
C ARG A 39 -6.38 5.99 3.00
N GLY A 40 -7.20 5.34 2.18
CA GLY A 40 -7.00 4.00 1.64
C GLY A 40 -7.00 3.95 0.11
N GLY A 41 -7.11 2.74 -0.43
CA GLY A 41 -7.12 2.42 -1.87
C GLY A 41 -5.72 2.09 -2.39
N ASN A 42 -5.56 1.08 -3.25
CA ASN A 42 -4.24 0.51 -3.54
C ASN A 42 -3.25 1.54 -4.11
N ALA A 43 -3.66 2.26 -5.16
CA ALA A 43 -2.84 3.32 -5.76
C ALA A 43 -2.55 4.47 -4.78
N SER A 44 -3.55 4.87 -3.99
CA SER A 44 -3.44 5.93 -2.98
C SER A 44 -2.51 5.56 -1.81
N ASN A 45 -2.60 4.32 -1.31
CA ASN A 45 -1.69 3.76 -0.30
C ASN A 45 -0.26 3.68 -0.84
N SER A 46 -0.11 3.28 -2.11
CA SER A 46 1.19 3.26 -2.77
C SER A 46 1.82 4.66 -2.83
N CYS A 47 1.04 5.71 -3.12
CA CYS A 47 1.51 7.09 -3.04
C CYS A 47 2.00 7.48 -1.63
N THR A 48 1.26 7.09 -0.58
CA THR A 48 1.67 7.34 0.80
C THR A 48 3.04 6.73 1.10
N VAL A 49 3.27 5.49 0.68
CA VAL A 49 4.54 4.78 0.90
C VAL A 49 5.67 5.37 0.05
N LEU A 50 5.42 5.68 -1.22
CA LEU A 50 6.40 6.36 -2.08
C LEU A 50 6.85 7.70 -1.51
N SER A 51 5.90 8.49 -0.99
CA SER A 51 6.20 9.76 -0.31
C SER A 51 7.06 9.55 0.94
N LEU A 52 6.71 8.59 1.79
CA LEU A 52 7.49 8.26 3.00
C LEU A 52 8.90 7.76 2.68
N LEU A 53 9.08 7.06 1.55
CA LEU A 53 10.38 6.65 1.03
C LEU A 53 11.18 7.79 0.38
N GLY A 54 10.59 8.99 0.25
CA GLY A 54 11.22 10.19 -0.29
C GLY A 54 11.13 10.33 -1.81
N ALA A 55 10.30 9.55 -2.50
CA ALA A 55 10.08 9.71 -3.93
C ALA A 55 8.92 10.68 -4.20
N PRO A 56 9.12 11.75 -5.01
CA PRO A 56 8.04 12.60 -5.48
C PRO A 56 7.01 11.77 -6.26
N CYS A 57 5.75 11.81 -5.83
CA CYS A 57 4.68 11.03 -6.44
C CYS A 57 3.42 11.86 -6.68
N ALA A 58 2.61 11.39 -7.62
CA ALA A 58 1.32 11.96 -7.96
C ALA A 58 0.25 10.87 -7.95
N PHE A 59 -0.98 11.26 -7.63
CA PHE A 59 -2.14 10.38 -7.65
C PHE A 59 -3.10 10.80 -8.76
N MET A 60 -3.64 9.82 -9.48
CA MET A 60 -4.73 10.00 -10.43
C MET A 60 -5.83 8.98 -10.14
N GLY A 61 -6.98 9.49 -9.73
CA GLY A 61 -8.18 8.73 -9.43
C GLY A 61 -9.40 9.63 -9.48
N SER A 62 -10.58 9.06 -9.28
CA SER A 62 -11.83 9.80 -9.27
C SER A 62 -12.20 10.26 -7.87
N LEU A 63 -12.57 11.54 -7.74
CA LEU A 63 -13.13 12.13 -6.52
C LEU A 63 -14.39 12.92 -6.89
N ALA A 64 -15.35 12.99 -5.96
CA ALA A 64 -16.52 13.85 -6.05
C ALA A 64 -16.53 14.84 -4.88
N PRO A 65 -16.97 16.11 -5.08
CA PRO A 65 -17.02 17.11 -4.03
C PRO A 65 -17.81 16.64 -2.80
N GLY A 66 -17.27 16.90 -1.61
CA GLY A 66 -17.90 16.55 -0.33
C GLY A 66 -16.86 16.29 0.77
N HIS A 67 -17.33 16.17 2.01
CA HIS A 67 -16.46 16.07 3.18
C HIS A 67 -15.45 14.92 3.14
N VAL A 68 -15.83 13.80 2.51
CA VAL A 68 -14.92 12.68 2.28
C VAL A 68 -13.75 13.09 1.40
N ALA A 69 -14.02 13.76 0.26
CA ALA A 69 -12.96 14.24 -0.62
C ALA A 69 -12.12 15.33 0.04
N ASP A 70 -12.72 16.23 0.81
CA ASP A 70 -11.99 17.28 1.56
C ASP A 70 -10.94 16.65 2.50
N PHE A 71 -11.34 15.64 3.26
CA PHE A 71 -10.43 14.88 4.13
C PHE A 71 -9.30 14.22 3.33
N LEU A 72 -9.64 13.52 2.23
CA LEU A 72 -8.66 12.77 1.44
C LEU A 72 -7.66 13.70 0.75
N VAL A 73 -8.11 14.84 0.20
CA VAL A 73 -7.26 15.86 -0.41
C VAL A 73 -6.34 16.50 0.63
N ALA A 74 -6.84 16.79 1.83
CA ALA A 74 -6.01 17.29 2.92
C ALA A 74 -4.92 16.28 3.33
N ASP A 75 -5.26 15.00 3.46
CA ASP A 75 -4.28 13.95 3.80
C ASP A 75 -3.25 13.72 2.67
N PHE A 76 -3.66 13.76 1.40
CA PHE A 76 -2.70 13.77 0.28
C PHE A 76 -1.74 14.96 0.38
N GLY A 77 -2.26 16.16 0.66
CA GLY A 77 -1.46 17.37 0.84
C GLY A 77 -0.47 17.28 2.01
N GLN A 78 -0.89 16.71 3.15
CA GLN A 78 -0.03 16.47 4.31
C GLN A 78 1.14 15.53 3.98
N ARG A 79 0.92 14.59 3.06
CA ARG A 79 1.93 13.65 2.56
C ARG A 79 2.71 14.18 1.37
N GLY A 80 2.48 15.41 0.90
CA GLY A 80 3.17 15.97 -0.27
C GLY A 80 2.90 15.20 -1.57
N VAL A 81 1.76 14.50 -1.68
CA VAL A 81 1.34 13.80 -2.90
C VAL A 81 0.65 14.79 -3.82
N ASP A 82 1.08 14.86 -5.08
CA ASP A 82 0.46 15.72 -6.07
C ASP A 82 -0.90 15.15 -6.53
N VAL A 83 -1.97 15.93 -6.35
CA VAL A 83 -3.35 15.59 -6.74
C VAL A 83 -3.86 16.39 -7.94
N SER A 84 -2.98 17.07 -8.68
CA SER A 84 -3.32 17.86 -9.87
C SER A 84 -3.92 17.04 -11.02
N GLN A 85 -3.74 15.72 -11.00
CA GLN A 85 -4.26 14.80 -12.02
C GLN A 85 -5.57 14.11 -11.61
N VAL A 86 -6.15 14.44 -10.45
CA VAL A 86 -7.44 13.87 -10.01
C VAL A 86 -8.55 14.21 -11.01
N ALA A 87 -9.34 13.19 -11.36
CA ALA A 87 -10.51 13.32 -12.22
C ALA A 87 -11.75 13.64 -11.36
N TRP A 88 -12.01 14.94 -11.18
CA TRP A 88 -13.18 15.42 -10.42
C TRP A 88 -14.49 15.11 -11.15
N GLN A 89 -15.35 14.35 -10.48
CA GLN A 89 -16.70 14.02 -10.94
C GLN A 89 -17.67 15.12 -10.50
N SER A 90 -18.66 15.45 -11.33
CA SER A 90 -19.66 16.48 -11.02
C SER A 90 -20.68 16.05 -9.96
N SER A 91 -20.84 14.74 -9.74
CA SER A 91 -21.82 14.14 -8.85
C SER A 91 -21.39 12.75 -8.39
N GLY A 92 -22.07 12.22 -7.37
CA GLY A 92 -21.76 10.93 -6.76
C GLY A 92 -21.00 11.11 -5.44
N GLU A 93 -20.72 10.00 -4.77
CA GLU A 93 -20.04 9.99 -3.48
C GLU A 93 -18.66 9.36 -3.62
N THR A 94 -17.65 10.01 -3.05
CA THR A 94 -16.31 9.44 -2.97
C THR A 94 -16.35 8.19 -2.08
N PRO A 95 -15.76 7.05 -2.50
CA PRO A 95 -15.95 5.78 -1.79
C PRO A 95 -15.41 5.80 -0.36
N CYS A 96 -16.16 5.17 0.54
CA CYS A 96 -15.76 4.90 1.91
C CYS A 96 -15.73 3.40 2.19
N SER A 97 -14.99 2.97 3.20
CA SER A 97 -15.01 1.59 3.66
C SER A 97 -15.12 1.53 5.18
N CYS A 98 -15.84 0.52 5.67
CA CYS A 98 -15.86 0.16 7.07
C CYS A 98 -14.87 -0.99 7.28
N CYS A 99 -13.76 -0.69 7.94
CA CYS A 99 -12.71 -1.65 8.23
C CYS A 99 -12.80 -2.12 9.68
N ILE A 100 -12.74 -3.43 9.90
CA ILE A 100 -12.61 -4.04 11.22
C ILE A 100 -11.24 -4.70 11.29
N VAL A 101 -10.41 -4.27 12.23
CA VAL A 101 -9.06 -4.82 12.46
C VAL A 101 -9.04 -5.50 13.82
N ASN A 102 -8.78 -6.81 13.83
CA ASN A 102 -8.71 -7.59 15.06
C ASN A 102 -7.28 -7.60 15.59
N SER A 103 -7.04 -6.91 16.71
CA SER A 103 -5.73 -6.79 17.33
C SER A 103 -5.15 -8.09 17.90
N SER A 104 -5.98 -9.11 18.13
CA SER A 104 -5.53 -10.40 18.68
C SER A 104 -4.77 -11.26 17.66
N ASN A 105 -5.08 -11.11 16.37
CA ASN A 105 -4.50 -11.91 15.29
C ASN A 105 -4.07 -11.08 14.06
N GLY A 106 -4.29 -9.76 14.05
CA GLY A 106 -3.94 -8.86 12.97
C GLY A 106 -4.80 -9.00 11.70
N SER A 107 -5.91 -9.75 11.77
CA SER A 107 -6.82 -9.90 10.64
C SER A 107 -7.55 -8.59 10.34
N ARG A 108 -7.98 -8.43 9.09
CA ARG A 108 -8.83 -7.32 8.66
C ARG A 108 -10.02 -7.84 7.87
N THR A 109 -11.15 -7.18 8.05
CA THR A 109 -12.30 -7.31 7.17
C THR A 109 -12.68 -5.92 6.68
N ILE A 110 -12.93 -5.81 5.38
CA ILE A 110 -13.24 -4.54 4.73
C ILE A 110 -14.63 -4.69 4.12
N VAL A 111 -15.57 -3.88 4.59
CA VAL A 111 -16.87 -3.69 3.94
C VAL A 111 -16.73 -2.45 3.06
N LEU A 112 -16.55 -2.69 1.77
CA LEU A 112 -16.49 -1.62 0.77
C LEU A 112 -17.90 -1.07 0.52
N TYR A 113 -17.99 0.22 0.20
CA TYR A 113 -19.25 0.83 -0.26
C TYR A 113 -19.80 0.09 -1.48
N ASP A 114 -21.12 0.14 -1.64
CA ASP A 114 -21.86 -0.63 -2.66
C ASP A 114 -21.54 -0.17 -4.10
N THR A 115 -20.99 1.03 -4.25
CA THR A 115 -20.67 1.64 -5.55
C THR A 115 -19.34 2.40 -5.52
N ASN A 116 -18.74 2.57 -6.70
CA ASN A 116 -17.65 3.50 -6.93
C ASN A 116 -18.13 4.62 -7.86
N LEU A 117 -17.48 5.78 -7.77
CA LEU A 117 -17.53 6.78 -8.83
C LEU A 117 -17.07 6.16 -10.17
N PRO A 118 -17.48 6.73 -11.32
CA PRO A 118 -16.89 6.36 -12.60
C PRO A 118 -15.36 6.39 -12.51
N ASP A 119 -14.72 5.27 -12.84
CA ASP A 119 -13.27 5.18 -12.87
C ASP A 119 -12.68 6.16 -13.90
N VAL A 120 -11.41 6.53 -13.72
CA VAL A 120 -10.66 7.38 -14.65
C VAL A 120 -10.76 6.83 -16.07
N SER A 121 -11.11 7.68 -17.03
CA SER A 121 -11.24 7.30 -18.44
C SER A 121 -9.94 7.53 -19.23
N ALA A 122 -9.80 6.88 -20.39
CA ALA A 122 -8.68 7.15 -21.30
C ALA A 122 -8.65 8.63 -21.73
N LYS A 123 -9.82 9.26 -21.87
CA LYS A 123 -9.96 10.70 -22.20
C LYS A 123 -9.44 11.61 -21.10
N ASP A 124 -9.55 11.20 -19.83
CA ASP A 124 -8.94 11.96 -18.73
C ASP A 124 -7.43 11.79 -18.74
N PHE A 125 -6.96 10.55 -18.95
CA PHE A 125 -5.53 10.25 -19.04
C PHE A 125 -4.83 10.92 -20.23
N GLU A 126 -5.55 11.18 -21.34
CA GLU A 126 -5.05 11.93 -22.50
C GLU A 126 -4.56 13.34 -22.15
N LYS A 127 -5.15 13.96 -21.12
CA LYS A 127 -4.82 15.33 -20.66
C LYS A 127 -3.54 15.37 -19.82
N VAL A 128 -3.07 14.23 -19.34
CA VAL A 128 -1.88 14.12 -18.47
C VAL A 128 -0.62 14.37 -19.29
N ASP A 129 0.20 15.34 -18.87
CA ASP A 129 1.54 15.53 -19.43
C ASP A 129 2.49 14.42 -18.96
N LEU A 130 2.75 13.46 -19.85
CA LEU A 130 3.59 12.30 -19.58
C LEU A 130 5.05 12.66 -19.32
N THR A 131 5.53 13.82 -19.79
CA THR A 131 6.95 14.18 -19.66
C THR A 131 7.38 14.41 -18.21
N ARG A 132 6.41 14.68 -17.32
CA ARG A 132 6.58 14.88 -15.88
C ARG A 132 6.95 13.60 -15.12
N PHE A 133 6.69 12.43 -15.69
CA PHE A 133 6.78 11.16 -14.97
C PHE A 133 7.93 10.29 -15.47
N LYS A 134 8.61 9.63 -14.53
CA LYS A 134 9.63 8.59 -14.82
C LYS A 134 9.05 7.19 -14.71
N TRP A 135 7.99 7.03 -13.91
CA TRP A 135 7.30 5.78 -13.70
C TRP A 135 5.79 6.00 -13.60
N ILE A 136 4.99 5.13 -14.22
CA ILE A 136 3.53 5.11 -14.09
C ILE A 136 3.07 3.73 -13.63
N HIS A 137 2.42 3.67 -12.47
CA HIS A 137 1.80 2.48 -11.92
C HIS A 137 0.28 2.54 -12.12
N ILE A 138 -0.34 1.47 -12.63
CA ILE A 138 -1.80 1.37 -12.81
C ILE A 138 -2.35 0.20 -12.01
N GLU A 139 -3.24 0.51 -11.05
CA GLU A 139 -4.11 -0.46 -10.38
C GLU A 139 -5.17 -0.95 -11.37
N GLY A 140 -5.26 -2.26 -11.63
CA GLY A 140 -6.21 -2.83 -12.58
C GLY A 140 -7.67 -2.70 -12.12
N ARG A 141 -8.48 -1.91 -12.85
CA ARG A 141 -9.87 -1.61 -12.50
C ARG A 141 -10.84 -1.72 -13.69
N ASN A 142 -10.80 -0.74 -14.59
CA ASN A 142 -11.61 -0.64 -15.80
C ASN A 142 -10.73 -0.95 -17.02
N ALA A 143 -10.38 -2.23 -17.17
CA ALA A 143 -9.27 -2.67 -18.01
C ALA A 143 -9.36 -2.21 -19.49
N SER A 144 -10.56 -2.12 -20.07
CA SER A 144 -10.73 -1.65 -21.45
C SER A 144 -10.28 -0.20 -21.67
N GLU A 145 -10.49 0.68 -20.69
CA GLU A 145 -10.00 2.06 -20.71
C GLU A 145 -8.50 2.11 -20.37
N GLN A 146 -8.07 1.32 -19.38
CA GLN A 146 -6.67 1.28 -18.94
C GLN A 146 -5.72 0.74 -20.02
N VAL A 147 -6.17 -0.20 -20.86
CA VAL A 147 -5.43 -0.62 -22.05
C VAL A 147 -5.13 0.56 -22.97
N LYS A 148 -6.08 1.47 -23.19
CA LYS A 148 -5.85 2.67 -24.02
C LYS A 148 -4.83 3.62 -23.36
N MET A 149 -4.88 3.75 -22.02
CA MET A 149 -3.87 4.52 -21.27
C MET A 149 -2.47 3.93 -21.44
N LEU A 150 -2.34 2.61 -21.33
CA LEU A 150 -1.07 1.89 -21.49
C LEU A 150 -0.54 2.03 -22.93
N GLN A 151 -1.41 1.88 -23.93
CA GLN A 151 -1.05 2.11 -25.34
C GLN A 151 -0.58 3.55 -25.59
N ARG A 152 -1.18 4.55 -24.95
CA ARG A 152 -0.72 5.95 -25.03
C ARG A 152 0.71 6.11 -24.47
N ILE A 153 1.03 5.44 -23.35
CA ILE A 153 2.39 5.47 -22.78
C ILE A 153 3.38 4.78 -23.72
N GLU A 154 3.01 3.65 -24.32
CA GLU A 154 3.86 2.96 -25.30
C GLU A 154 4.13 3.82 -26.54
N GLN A 155 3.09 4.48 -27.08
CA GLN A 155 3.22 5.42 -28.20
C GLN A 155 4.07 6.64 -27.84
N HIS A 156 4.05 7.10 -26.59
CA HIS A 156 4.94 8.13 -26.10
C HIS A 156 6.39 7.62 -26.07
N ASN A 157 6.63 6.48 -25.40
CA ASN A 157 7.94 5.87 -25.27
C ASN A 157 8.59 5.48 -26.61
N ALA A 158 7.81 5.14 -27.63
CA ALA A 158 8.32 4.85 -28.98
C ALA A 158 9.01 6.06 -29.63
N ARG A 159 8.70 7.27 -29.18
CA ARG A 159 9.27 8.54 -29.67
C ARG A 159 10.37 9.09 -28.76
N GLN A 160 10.63 8.45 -27.61
CA GLN A 160 11.63 8.89 -26.64
C GLN A 160 12.93 8.08 -26.73
N PRO A 161 14.08 8.71 -26.47
CA PRO A 161 15.32 7.98 -26.28
C PRO A 161 15.25 7.10 -25.02
N PRO A 162 16.04 6.01 -24.92
CA PRO A 162 15.95 5.03 -23.83
C PRO A 162 15.92 5.63 -22.42
N GLU A 163 16.75 6.63 -22.16
CA GLU A 163 16.91 7.32 -20.88
C GLU A 163 15.72 8.23 -20.50
N GLN A 164 14.83 8.54 -21.44
CA GLN A 164 13.63 9.34 -21.20
C GLN A 164 12.34 8.51 -21.23
N LYS A 165 12.43 7.21 -21.52
CA LYS A 165 11.28 6.32 -21.51
C LYS A 165 10.71 6.18 -20.10
N ILE A 166 9.40 6.19 -20.02
CA ILE A 166 8.63 6.02 -18.79
C ILE A 166 8.55 4.52 -18.50
N GLN A 167 9.00 4.10 -17.33
CA GLN A 167 8.79 2.73 -16.86
C GLN A 167 7.33 2.55 -16.43
N VAL A 168 6.76 1.39 -16.73
CA VAL A 168 5.35 1.13 -16.45
C VAL A 168 5.21 -0.10 -15.56
N SER A 169 4.37 -0.02 -14.54
CA SER A 169 3.94 -1.20 -13.79
C SER A 169 2.43 -1.31 -13.70
N VAL A 170 1.94 -2.53 -13.61
CA VAL A 170 0.50 -2.82 -13.54
C VAL A 170 0.24 -3.78 -12.39
N GLU A 171 -0.84 -3.55 -11.64
CA GLU A 171 -1.33 -4.49 -10.63
C GLU A 171 -2.61 -5.18 -11.10
N VAL A 172 -2.64 -6.51 -11.04
CA VAL A 172 -3.83 -7.33 -11.21
C VAL A 172 -4.13 -8.01 -9.87
N GLU A 173 -4.93 -7.33 -9.04
CA GLU A 173 -5.22 -7.77 -7.67
C GLU A 173 -6.57 -8.49 -7.51
N LYS A 174 -7.60 -8.07 -8.26
CA LYS A 174 -8.93 -8.70 -8.19
C LYS A 174 -9.06 -9.88 -9.16
N PRO A 175 -9.67 -11.02 -8.75
CA PRO A 175 -9.93 -12.16 -9.62
C PRO A 175 -11.12 -11.89 -10.56
N ARG A 176 -10.95 -10.93 -11.48
CA ARG A 176 -11.93 -10.54 -12.50
C ARG A 176 -11.33 -10.76 -13.88
N GLU A 177 -12.01 -11.55 -14.71
CA GLU A 177 -11.50 -11.93 -16.03
C GLU A 177 -11.15 -10.75 -16.94
N GLU A 178 -11.95 -9.68 -16.84
CA GLU A 178 -11.72 -8.43 -17.57
C GLU A 178 -10.33 -7.83 -17.32
N LEU A 179 -9.73 -8.04 -16.15
CA LEU A 179 -8.42 -7.48 -15.80
C LEU A 179 -7.26 -8.26 -16.43
N TYR A 180 -7.46 -9.49 -16.86
CA TYR A 180 -6.37 -10.35 -17.33
C TYR A 180 -5.76 -9.89 -18.66
N GLN A 181 -6.46 -9.03 -19.41
CA GLN A 181 -5.88 -8.37 -20.58
C GLN A 181 -4.70 -7.43 -20.21
N LEU A 182 -4.64 -6.98 -18.95
CA LEU A 182 -3.60 -6.08 -18.46
C LEU A 182 -2.25 -6.78 -18.24
N PHE A 183 -2.21 -8.12 -18.16
CA PHE A 183 -0.95 -8.87 -18.08
C PHE A 183 0.00 -8.54 -19.23
N GLY A 184 -0.55 -8.27 -20.43
CA GLY A 184 0.22 -7.99 -21.64
C GLY A 184 0.88 -6.60 -21.70
N TYR A 185 0.83 -5.81 -20.63
CA TYR A 185 1.35 -4.45 -20.59
C TYR A 185 2.25 -4.21 -19.38
N GLY A 186 3.12 -3.20 -19.48
CA GLY A 186 4.03 -2.81 -18.40
C GLY A 186 5.37 -3.58 -18.41
N ASP A 187 6.37 -2.96 -17.80
CA ASP A 187 7.69 -3.55 -17.53
C ASP A 187 7.66 -4.47 -16.30
N VAL A 188 6.80 -4.17 -15.33
CA VAL A 188 6.61 -4.94 -14.11
C VAL A 188 5.13 -5.20 -13.90
N VAL A 189 4.74 -6.46 -13.79
CA VAL A 189 3.34 -6.84 -13.51
C VAL A 189 3.27 -7.48 -12.14
N PHE A 190 2.46 -6.90 -11.26
CA PHE A 190 2.14 -7.47 -9.95
C PHE A 190 0.86 -8.29 -10.07
N VAL A 191 0.91 -9.55 -9.65
CA VAL A 191 -0.26 -10.43 -9.56
C VAL A 191 -0.48 -10.86 -8.12
N SER A 192 -1.70 -10.71 -7.62
CA SER A 192 -2.02 -11.08 -6.24
C SER A 192 -2.08 -12.59 -6.02
N LYS A 193 -1.87 -12.99 -4.76
CA LYS A 193 -2.13 -14.35 -4.27
C LYS A 193 -3.55 -14.83 -4.60
N ASP A 194 -4.54 -13.95 -4.54
CA ASP A 194 -5.95 -14.30 -4.76
C ASP A 194 -6.26 -14.53 -6.24
N VAL A 195 -5.70 -13.72 -7.14
CA VAL A 195 -5.77 -13.97 -8.60
C VAL A 195 -5.07 -15.28 -8.94
N ALA A 196 -3.87 -15.51 -8.41
CA ALA A 196 -3.13 -16.75 -8.63
C ALA A 196 -3.92 -17.98 -8.17
N LYS A 197 -4.53 -17.94 -6.98
CA LYS A 197 -5.40 -19.00 -6.47
C LYS A 197 -6.64 -19.21 -7.33
N HIS A 198 -7.23 -18.14 -7.86
CA HIS A 198 -8.37 -18.22 -8.77
C HIS A 198 -8.03 -18.96 -10.07
N PHE A 199 -6.79 -18.83 -10.57
CA PHE A 199 -6.28 -19.64 -11.69
C PHE A 199 -5.91 -21.09 -11.29
N GLY A 200 -6.05 -21.47 -10.03
CA GLY A 200 -5.75 -22.81 -9.53
C GLY A 200 -4.31 -23.02 -9.07
N PHE A 201 -3.49 -21.96 -9.01
CA PHE A 201 -2.11 -22.07 -8.52
C PHE A 201 -2.04 -22.08 -6.98
N ARG A 202 -1.14 -22.89 -6.44
CA ARG A 202 -1.01 -23.11 -4.98
C ARG A 202 0.17 -22.38 -4.35
N SER A 203 1.07 -21.83 -5.17
CA SER A 203 2.24 -21.08 -4.74
C SER A 203 2.55 -19.94 -5.72
N ALA A 204 3.35 -18.97 -5.27
CA ALA A 204 3.85 -17.90 -6.14
C ALA A 204 4.66 -18.47 -7.32
N VAL A 205 5.49 -19.50 -7.09
CA VAL A 205 6.29 -20.14 -8.14
C VAL A 205 5.42 -20.75 -9.24
N GLU A 206 4.35 -21.47 -8.86
CA GLU A 206 3.39 -22.03 -9.83
C GLU A 206 2.71 -20.91 -10.63
N ALA A 207 2.27 -19.86 -9.94
CA ALA A 207 1.62 -18.71 -10.57
C ALA A 207 2.54 -18.00 -11.57
N LEU A 208 3.79 -17.74 -11.18
CA LEU A 208 4.77 -17.11 -12.06
C LEU A 208 5.01 -17.97 -13.30
N ARG A 209 5.28 -19.27 -13.15
CA ARG A 209 5.50 -20.17 -14.30
C ARG A 209 4.26 -20.27 -15.20
N GLY A 210 3.08 -20.35 -14.61
CA GLY A 210 1.82 -20.52 -15.35
C GLY A 210 1.33 -19.25 -16.05
N LEU A 211 1.68 -18.06 -15.53
CA LEU A 211 1.19 -16.78 -16.05
C LEU A 211 2.24 -16.00 -16.84
N TYR A 212 3.53 -16.34 -16.78
CA TYR A 212 4.58 -15.59 -17.46
C TYR A 212 4.40 -15.52 -18.98
N GLY A 213 3.79 -16.54 -19.61
CA GLY A 213 3.45 -16.50 -21.03
C GLY A 213 2.46 -15.40 -21.43
N ARG A 214 1.78 -14.75 -20.46
CA ARG A 214 0.83 -13.66 -20.69
C ARG A 214 1.47 -12.27 -20.63
N VAL A 215 2.69 -12.13 -20.08
CA VAL A 215 3.34 -10.83 -19.99
C VAL A 215 4.04 -10.44 -21.28
N ARG A 216 4.20 -9.13 -21.52
CA ARG A 216 4.92 -8.66 -22.71
C ARG A 216 6.39 -9.08 -22.69
N LYS A 217 7.00 -9.18 -23.87
CA LYS A 217 8.42 -9.52 -24.02
C LYS A 217 9.29 -8.54 -23.22
N GLY A 218 10.14 -9.10 -22.35
CA GLY A 218 11.08 -8.33 -21.53
C GLY A 218 10.53 -7.87 -20.18
N ALA A 219 9.23 -8.07 -19.90
CA ALA A 219 8.65 -7.72 -18.61
C ALA A 219 9.04 -8.71 -17.50
N THR A 220 8.91 -8.28 -16.25
CA THR A 220 9.01 -9.13 -15.07
C THR A 220 7.65 -9.29 -14.41
N LEU A 221 7.27 -10.53 -14.12
CA LEU A 221 6.07 -10.84 -13.34
C LEU A 221 6.47 -11.02 -11.86
N VAL A 222 5.72 -10.41 -10.95
CA VAL A 222 5.96 -10.42 -9.50
C VAL A 222 4.70 -10.93 -8.80
N CYS A 223 4.88 -11.85 -7.84
CA CYS A 223 3.78 -12.40 -7.05
C CYS A 223 4.18 -12.44 -5.57
N ALA A 224 3.56 -11.60 -4.76
CA ALA A 224 3.69 -11.63 -3.30
C ALA A 224 2.72 -12.64 -2.71
N TRP A 225 3.19 -13.42 -1.74
CA TRP A 225 2.46 -14.54 -1.14
C TRP A 225 2.27 -14.41 0.38
N ALA A 226 2.16 -13.17 0.85
CA ALA A 226 2.00 -12.79 2.25
C ALA A 226 3.17 -13.27 3.13
N GLU A 227 2.94 -14.08 4.15
CA GLU A 227 3.94 -14.56 5.10
C GLU A 227 5.02 -15.45 4.47
N GLU A 228 4.76 -16.02 3.30
CA GLU A 228 5.73 -16.81 2.54
C GLU A 228 6.72 -15.92 1.76
N GLY A 229 6.52 -14.60 1.74
CA GLY A 229 7.39 -13.66 1.04
C GLY A 229 6.88 -13.31 -0.35
N ALA A 230 7.80 -13.13 -1.30
CA ALA A 230 7.46 -12.76 -2.67
C ALA A 230 8.47 -13.31 -3.67
N ASP A 231 7.97 -13.58 -4.87
CA ASP A 231 8.74 -14.14 -5.98
C ASP A 231 8.63 -13.27 -7.22
N ALA A 232 9.64 -13.34 -8.09
CA ALA A 232 9.60 -12.72 -9.41
C ALA A 232 10.19 -13.64 -10.49
N LEU A 233 9.69 -13.51 -11.70
CA LEU A 233 10.19 -14.19 -12.89
C LEU A 233 10.38 -13.17 -14.02
N GLY A 234 11.62 -13.04 -14.48
CA GLY A 234 12.01 -12.13 -15.56
C GLY A 234 12.36 -12.85 -16.87
N PRO A 235 12.82 -12.10 -17.89
CA PRO A 235 13.10 -12.63 -19.24
C PRO A 235 14.30 -13.58 -19.32
N ASP A 236 15.14 -13.62 -18.30
CA ASP A 236 16.23 -14.59 -18.16
C ASP A 236 15.73 -15.98 -17.69
N GLY A 237 14.44 -16.11 -17.36
CA GLY A 237 13.81 -17.34 -16.88
C GLY A 237 14.21 -17.72 -15.46
N ARG A 238 14.93 -16.85 -14.73
CA ARG A 238 15.35 -17.12 -13.35
C ARG A 238 14.24 -16.75 -12.39
N LEU A 239 13.87 -17.70 -11.53
CA LEU A 239 13.00 -17.43 -10.39
C LEU A 239 13.82 -16.75 -9.29
N LEU A 240 13.35 -15.59 -8.87
CA LEU A 240 13.87 -14.84 -7.74
C LEU A 240 12.87 -14.95 -6.59
N HIS A 241 13.39 -15.01 -5.37
CA HIS A 241 12.58 -15.12 -4.17
C HIS A 241 13.16 -14.25 -3.04
N SER A 242 12.28 -13.69 -2.22
CA SER A 242 12.63 -13.15 -0.92
C SER A 242 11.63 -13.63 0.11
N ASN A 243 12.15 -14.17 1.23
CA ASN A 243 11.33 -14.42 2.42
C ASN A 243 10.64 -13.13 2.89
N ALA A 244 9.51 -13.28 3.58
CA ALA A 244 8.91 -12.20 4.34
C ALA A 244 9.78 -11.81 5.55
N PHE A 245 9.57 -10.59 6.06
CA PHE A 245 10.22 -10.08 7.27
C PHE A 245 9.16 -9.78 8.33
N PRO A 246 8.55 -10.82 8.95
CA PRO A 246 7.45 -10.62 9.87
C PRO A 246 7.90 -9.82 11.12
N PRO A 247 7.07 -8.89 11.62
CA PRO A 247 7.35 -8.20 12.88
C PRO A 247 7.21 -9.19 14.04
N PRO A 248 7.75 -8.87 15.24
CA PRO A 248 7.56 -9.71 16.43
C PRO A 248 6.08 -9.96 16.77
N ARG A 249 5.22 -8.99 16.44
CA ARG A 249 3.77 -9.10 16.53
C ARG A 249 3.13 -8.39 15.35
N VAL A 250 2.27 -9.09 14.61
CA VAL A 250 1.44 -8.49 13.55
C VAL A 250 0.30 -7.72 14.22
N VAL A 251 0.18 -6.45 13.88
CA VAL A 251 -0.81 -5.52 14.47
C VAL A 251 -1.83 -5.06 13.42
N ASP A 252 -1.39 -4.78 12.19
CA ASP A 252 -2.25 -4.27 11.14
C ASP A 252 -1.70 -4.62 9.74
N THR A 253 -2.39 -5.47 9.01
CA THR A 253 -2.01 -5.90 7.65
C THR A 253 -2.64 -5.06 6.52
N LEU A 254 -3.46 -4.04 6.83
CA LEU A 254 -4.15 -3.22 5.83
C LEU A 254 -3.15 -2.41 4.99
N GLY A 255 -3.17 -2.56 3.67
CA GLY A 255 -2.21 -1.89 2.78
C GLY A 255 -0.79 -2.47 2.79
N ALA A 256 -0.56 -3.67 3.35
CA ALA A 256 0.75 -4.32 3.28
C ALA A 256 1.16 -4.69 1.84
N GLY A 257 0.20 -5.10 1.00
CA GLY A 257 0.42 -5.34 -0.43
C GLY A 257 0.80 -4.07 -1.19
N ASP A 258 0.07 -2.97 -0.95
CA ASP A 258 0.38 -1.65 -1.52
C ASP A 258 1.77 -1.17 -1.10
N THR A 259 2.13 -1.41 0.17
CA THR A 259 3.47 -1.11 0.70
C THR A 259 4.55 -1.90 -0.02
N PHE A 260 4.32 -3.19 -0.28
CA PHE A 260 5.22 -4.03 -1.07
C PHE A 260 5.36 -3.49 -2.50
N ASN A 261 4.24 -3.26 -3.21
CA ASN A 261 4.25 -2.76 -4.59
C ASN A 261 5.01 -1.44 -4.70
N ALA A 262 4.69 -0.46 -3.84
CA ALA A 262 5.34 0.84 -3.80
C ALA A 262 6.84 0.74 -3.51
N SER A 263 7.24 -0.15 -2.60
CA SER A 263 8.64 -0.33 -2.24
C SER A 263 9.44 -1.01 -3.35
N VAL A 264 8.86 -1.98 -4.05
CA VAL A 264 9.46 -2.59 -5.25
C VAL A 264 9.63 -1.53 -6.34
N ILE A 265 8.58 -0.75 -6.64
CA ILE A 265 8.61 0.35 -7.61
C ILE A 265 9.69 1.37 -7.23
N PHE A 266 9.74 1.79 -5.96
CA PHE A 266 10.76 2.71 -5.46
C PHE A 266 12.17 2.17 -5.71
N SER A 267 12.45 0.95 -5.26
CA SER A 267 13.77 0.33 -5.39
C SER A 267 14.21 0.21 -6.85
N LEU A 268 13.32 -0.24 -7.75
CA LEU A 268 13.61 -0.34 -9.18
C LEU A 268 13.82 1.04 -9.82
N SER A 269 13.04 2.05 -9.44
CA SER A 269 13.20 3.43 -9.92
C SER A 269 14.53 4.06 -9.50
N GLN A 270 15.18 3.53 -8.46
CA GLN A 270 16.52 3.89 -8.00
C GLN A 270 17.63 3.06 -8.67
N GLY A 271 17.29 2.28 -9.70
CA GLY A 271 18.25 1.47 -10.48
C GLY A 271 18.72 0.19 -9.78
N LYS A 272 18.04 -0.26 -8.72
CA LYS A 272 18.35 -1.53 -8.04
C LYS A 272 17.90 -2.73 -8.87
N SER A 273 18.51 -3.88 -8.63
CA SER A 273 18.11 -5.15 -9.24
C SER A 273 16.73 -5.62 -8.71
N MET A 274 16.08 -6.50 -9.47
CA MET A 274 14.80 -7.09 -9.04
C MET A 274 14.94 -7.90 -7.73
N GLN A 275 16.06 -8.59 -7.51
CA GLN A 275 16.30 -9.33 -6.27
C GLN A 275 16.41 -8.39 -5.05
N GLU A 276 17.09 -7.25 -5.20
CA GLU A 276 17.15 -6.20 -4.17
C GLU A 276 15.76 -5.59 -3.95
N ALA A 277 15.02 -5.32 -5.03
CA ALA A 277 13.68 -4.74 -4.95
C ALA A 277 12.67 -5.66 -4.26
N LEU A 278 12.66 -6.97 -4.57
CA LEU A 278 11.84 -7.97 -3.87
C LEU A 278 12.13 -7.97 -2.37
N ARG A 279 13.42 -8.03 -2.01
CA ARG A 279 13.84 -8.03 -0.60
C ARG A 279 13.41 -6.77 0.11
N PHE A 280 13.64 -5.60 -0.51
CA PHE A 280 13.25 -4.32 0.05
C PHE A 280 11.71 -4.23 0.22
N GLY A 281 10.95 -4.67 -0.78
CA GLY A 281 9.50 -4.78 -0.70
C GLY A 281 9.02 -5.61 0.50
N CYS A 282 9.58 -6.80 0.67
CA CYS A 282 9.25 -7.68 1.80
C CYS A 282 9.64 -7.07 3.16
N GLN A 283 10.77 -6.33 3.23
CA GLN A 283 11.21 -5.66 4.45
C GLN A 283 10.26 -4.54 4.88
N VAL A 284 9.92 -3.63 3.96
CA VAL A 284 9.06 -2.47 4.28
C VAL A 284 7.63 -2.93 4.58
N ALA A 285 7.09 -3.88 3.80
CA ALA A 285 5.77 -4.45 4.06
C ALA A 285 5.72 -5.21 5.40
N GLY A 286 6.76 -5.98 5.71
CA GLY A 286 6.91 -6.67 6.99
C GLY A 286 6.92 -5.70 8.18
N LYS A 287 7.70 -4.61 8.08
CA LYS A 287 7.71 -3.55 9.10
C LYS A 287 6.34 -2.89 9.24
N LYS A 288 5.66 -2.57 8.12
CA LYS A 288 4.30 -2.01 8.12
C LYS A 288 3.32 -2.89 8.89
N CYS A 289 3.41 -4.21 8.76
CA CYS A 289 2.54 -5.14 9.47
C CYS A 289 2.63 -5.04 11.01
N GLY A 290 3.71 -4.47 11.55
CA GLY A 290 3.91 -4.27 12.99
C GLY A 290 3.42 -2.91 13.50
N LEU A 291 2.87 -2.06 12.62
CA LEU A 291 2.50 -0.67 12.91
C LEU A 291 1.04 -0.44 12.52
N GLN A 292 0.36 0.48 13.22
CA GLN A 292 -0.97 0.94 12.79
C GLN A 292 -0.80 2.02 11.72
N GLY A 293 -1.43 1.83 10.55
CA GLY A 293 -1.25 2.76 9.43
C GLY A 293 0.15 2.69 8.82
N PHE A 294 0.62 3.80 8.23
CA PHE A 294 1.89 3.85 7.48
C PHE A 294 2.99 4.66 8.19
N ASP A 295 2.65 5.42 9.24
CA ASP A 295 3.63 6.21 9.96
C ASP A 295 4.63 5.31 10.71
N GLY A 296 5.92 5.63 10.59
CA GLY A 296 7.00 4.86 11.19
C GLY A 296 7.57 3.72 10.34
N ILE A 297 7.06 3.47 9.12
CA ILE A 297 7.69 2.50 8.20
C ILE A 297 9.12 2.91 7.81
N VAL A 298 9.39 4.21 7.71
CA VAL A 298 10.74 4.79 7.62
C VAL A 298 11.07 5.49 8.93
N GLU A 299 12.28 5.29 9.47
CA GLU A 299 12.72 6.10 10.62
C GLU A 299 13.07 7.50 10.12
N THR A 300 12.31 8.49 10.52
CA THR A 300 12.61 9.89 10.20
C THR A 300 13.80 10.35 11.02
N SER A 301 14.99 10.41 10.42
CA SER A 301 16.14 11.08 11.01
C SER A 301 16.01 12.61 10.90
N ASN A 302 15.04 13.21 11.61
CA ASN A 302 15.07 14.57 12.19
C ASN A 302 13.67 15.07 12.64
N ASN A 303 13.59 15.54 13.88
CA ASN A 303 12.95 16.78 14.34
C ASN A 303 11.77 17.39 13.53
N TYR A 304 10.74 16.60 13.19
CA TYR A 304 9.46 17.18 12.79
C TYR A 304 8.58 17.36 14.03
N LYS A 305 8.51 18.60 14.55
CA LYS A 305 7.45 19.00 15.48
C LYS A 305 6.20 19.31 14.64
N PRO A 306 5.03 18.72 14.94
CA PRO A 306 3.77 19.15 14.35
C PRO A 306 3.56 20.64 14.66
N ARG A 307 3.21 21.45 13.66
CA ARG A 307 2.66 22.78 13.92
C ARG A 307 1.25 22.58 14.46
N GLU A 308 1.07 22.73 15.76
CA GLU A 308 -0.25 22.94 16.36
C GLU A 308 -0.74 24.35 16.01
N GLU A 309 -1.36 24.56 14.84
CA GLU A 309 -2.24 25.71 14.64
C GLU A 309 -3.41 25.31 13.75
N CYS A 310 -4.54 25.01 14.40
CA CYS A 310 -5.85 24.91 13.79
C CYS A 310 -6.65 26.13 14.24
N LEU A 311 -6.71 27.20 13.45
CA LEU A 311 -7.76 28.22 13.50
C LEU A 311 -7.90 28.86 12.11
N TRP A 312 -9.06 28.61 11.49
CA TRP A 312 -9.80 29.43 10.52
C TRP A 312 -9.17 30.76 9.99
N ALA A 313 -9.25 30.93 8.65
CA ALA A 313 -9.22 32.15 7.81
C ALA A 313 -8.02 32.28 6.81
N PRO A 314 -8.21 33.00 5.67
CA PRO A 314 -7.77 32.57 4.33
C PRO A 314 -6.37 33.03 3.89
N ALA A 315 -5.86 32.37 2.83
CA ALA A 315 -4.59 32.61 2.14
C ALA A 315 -4.35 34.11 1.79
N PRO A 316 -3.09 34.61 1.72
CA PRO A 316 -2.26 34.33 0.54
C PRO A 316 -0.71 34.35 0.69
N SER A 317 -0.08 33.97 -0.43
CA SER A 317 1.22 34.40 -0.98
C SER A 317 2.50 33.63 -0.65
N ARG A 318 3.28 33.45 -1.73
CA ARG A 318 4.51 32.66 -1.90
C ARG A 318 5.70 33.34 -1.24
N ASP A 319 6.61 32.55 -0.66
CA ASP A 319 8.05 32.62 -0.99
C ASP A 319 8.85 31.43 -0.40
N SER A 320 10.05 31.29 -0.96
CA SER A 320 10.84 30.07 -1.21
C SER A 320 11.80 29.57 -0.12
N SER A 321 12.15 28.26 -0.25
CA SER A 321 13.47 27.60 0.05
C SER A 321 13.79 27.16 1.51
N PRO A 322 14.67 26.14 1.77
CA PRO A 322 15.30 25.14 0.88
C PRO A 322 14.99 23.66 1.23
N VAL A 323 15.28 22.80 0.25
CA VAL A 323 15.26 21.33 0.30
C VAL A 323 16.39 20.80 1.18
N ALA A 324 16.06 19.97 2.18
CA ALA A 324 17.03 19.18 2.92
C ALA A 324 17.22 17.81 2.24
N THR A 325 18.35 17.65 1.55
CA THR A 325 18.85 16.35 1.08
C THR A 325 19.35 15.54 2.27
N GLY A 326 18.69 14.42 2.56
CA GLY A 326 19.07 13.55 3.67
C GLY A 326 18.57 12.11 3.50
N VAL A 327 18.87 11.46 2.38
CA VAL A 327 18.61 10.02 2.20
C VAL A 327 19.79 9.36 1.50
N SER A 328 20.89 9.13 2.21
CA SER A 328 21.99 8.29 1.72
C SER A 328 22.54 7.30 2.77
N MET A 329 21.98 7.24 3.99
CA MET A 329 22.49 6.36 5.05
C MET A 329 21.66 5.10 5.34
N TRP A 330 20.48 4.93 4.72
CA TRP A 330 19.60 3.82 5.12
C TRP A 330 20.01 2.44 4.57
N LEU A 331 20.65 2.40 3.39
CA LEU A 331 21.02 1.14 2.74
C LEU A 331 22.12 0.36 3.49
N SER A 332 22.89 0.99 4.39
CA SER A 332 24.01 0.33 5.08
C SER A 332 23.69 -0.17 6.50
N GLN A 333 22.56 0.23 7.09
CA GLN A 333 22.27 -0.06 8.50
C GLN A 333 21.47 -1.36 8.75
N LEU A 334 20.91 -1.97 7.71
CA LEU A 334 20.10 -3.20 7.83
C LEU A 334 20.89 -4.52 7.65
N ASP A 335 22.20 -4.44 7.40
CA ASP A 335 23.07 -5.60 7.14
C ASP A 335 23.76 -6.17 8.39
N ARG A 336 23.30 -5.83 9.61
CA ARG A 336 23.86 -6.42 10.83
C ARG A 336 23.22 -7.78 11.10
N PRO A 337 23.99 -8.89 11.09
CA PRO A 337 23.48 -10.19 11.52
C PRO A 337 23.16 -10.11 13.02
N VAL A 338 21.95 -10.54 13.39
CA VAL A 338 21.57 -10.76 14.79
C VAL A 338 22.42 -11.92 15.30
N GLY A 339 23.46 -11.59 16.07
CA GLY A 339 24.34 -12.55 16.69
C GLY A 339 23.57 -13.47 17.64
N ARG A 340 23.79 -14.77 17.49
CA ARG A 340 23.32 -15.81 18.42
C ARG A 340 23.87 -15.51 19.81
N VAL A 341 22.98 -15.39 20.80
CA VAL A 341 23.34 -15.42 22.23
C VAL A 341 23.46 -16.90 22.64
N PRO A 342 24.57 -17.36 23.23
CA PRO A 342 24.66 -18.71 23.76
C PRO A 342 23.94 -18.82 25.10
N ALA A 343 23.18 -19.91 25.26
CA ALA A 343 22.65 -20.35 26.54
C ALA A 343 23.77 -20.87 27.45
N LEU A 344 23.72 -20.55 28.74
CA LEU A 344 24.36 -21.30 29.83
C LEU A 344 23.73 -20.90 31.18
N TRP A 345 23.01 -21.86 31.79
CA TRP A 345 22.93 -22.23 33.23
C TRP A 345 22.58 -21.16 34.28
N SER A 346 21.91 -21.41 35.41
CA SER A 346 21.27 -22.56 36.07
C SER A 346 20.75 -22.03 37.41
N GLY A 347 19.62 -22.54 37.92
CA GLY A 347 19.38 -22.60 39.38
C GLY A 347 18.16 -21.84 39.92
N GLY A 348 17.33 -22.59 40.66
CA GLY A 348 16.61 -22.06 41.83
C GLY A 348 15.10 -21.84 41.67
N ALA A 349 14.31 -22.89 41.89
CA ALA A 349 12.89 -22.76 42.22
C ALA A 349 12.69 -22.19 43.64
N PRO A 350 11.62 -21.42 43.87
CA PRO A 350 10.78 -21.70 45.03
C PRO A 350 9.28 -21.76 44.67
N GLY A 351 8.57 -22.63 45.40
CA GLY A 351 7.20 -23.07 45.16
C GLY A 351 6.07 -22.06 45.33
N PRO A 352 4.81 -22.52 45.24
CA PRO A 352 3.66 -21.68 44.95
C PRO A 352 3.21 -20.87 46.16
N LYS A 353 3.06 -19.56 45.99
CA LYS A 353 2.33 -18.71 46.93
C LYS A 353 0.85 -18.67 46.54
N THR A 354 0.03 -19.13 47.46
CA THR A 354 -1.43 -19.12 47.43
C THR A 354 -1.98 -17.68 47.41
N ALA A 355 -2.93 -17.42 46.52
CA ALA A 355 -3.70 -16.16 46.50
C ALA A 355 -4.90 -16.26 47.46
N PRO A 356 -5.30 -15.18 48.16
CA PRO A 356 -6.48 -15.17 49.01
C PRO A 356 -7.77 -15.08 48.19
N ALA A 357 -8.79 -15.81 48.65
CA ALA A 357 -10.11 -15.92 48.03
C ALA A 357 -10.90 -14.60 48.07
N LEU A 358 -11.57 -14.28 46.95
CA LEU A 358 -12.57 -13.21 46.84
C LEU A 358 -13.92 -13.67 47.43
N PRO A 359 -14.67 -12.79 48.12
CA PRO A 359 -16.00 -13.11 48.64
C PRO A 359 -17.05 -13.20 47.51
N PRO A 360 -18.13 -13.99 47.70
CA PRO A 360 -19.10 -14.27 46.65
C PRO A 360 -19.97 -13.05 46.27
N ALA A 361 -20.33 -13.00 44.99
CA ALA A 361 -21.19 -11.97 44.39
C ALA A 361 -22.62 -11.98 44.97
N ARG A 362 -23.21 -10.80 45.15
CA ARG A 362 -24.62 -10.61 45.50
C ARG A 362 -25.53 -10.89 44.28
N PRO A 363 -26.72 -11.47 44.47
CA PRO A 363 -27.66 -11.72 43.39
C PRO A 363 -28.33 -10.42 42.89
N PRO A 364 -28.79 -10.37 41.62
CA PRO A 364 -29.45 -9.19 41.05
C PRO A 364 -30.86 -8.99 41.60
N TYR A 365 -31.24 -7.72 41.79
CA TYR A 365 -32.61 -7.30 42.08
C TYR A 365 -33.53 -7.51 40.86
N PRO A 366 -34.78 -7.96 41.04
CA PRO A 366 -35.75 -8.05 39.96
C PRO A 366 -36.31 -6.67 39.59
N TRP A 367 -36.22 -6.33 38.31
CA TRP A 367 -36.95 -5.20 37.73
C TRP A 367 -38.43 -5.55 37.62
N SER A 368 -39.29 -4.59 37.96
CA SER A 368 -40.73 -4.71 37.93
C SER A 368 -41.32 -3.84 36.83
N ARG A 369 -42.25 -4.46 36.10
CA ARG A 369 -43.19 -3.97 35.07
C ARG A 369 -42.68 -3.77 33.65
#